data_AF-A0A838J344-F1
#
_entry.id   AF-A0A838J344-F1
#
_cell.length_a   1.000
_cell.length_b   1.000
_cell.length_c   1.000
_cell.angle_alpha   90.00
_cell.angle_beta   90.00
_cell.angle_gamma   90.00
#
_symmetry.space_group_name_H-M   'P 1'
#
loop_
_entity.id
_entity.type
_entity.pdbx_description
1 polymer ?
#
loop_
_entity_poly.entity_id
_entity_poly.type
_entity_poly.pdbx_seq_one_letter_code
_entity_poly.pdbx_strand_id
1 'polypeptide(L)'
;KYWARVRALAWSPDITMIASAAEPSETVHIWRVGYDHLSPCCIYRGHPHRDDPQSEIHDVCWFPDGQHLVSSIFEAHIWRCTCGN
;
A
#
# COMPACT_ATOMS: atom_id res chain seq x y z
N LYS A 1 -10.73 20.27 8.09
CA LYS A 1 -10.01 19.04 8.53
C LYS A 1 -10.55 17.90 7.66
N TYR A 2 -9.86 17.57 6.58
CA TYR A 2 -10.32 16.55 5.63
C TYR A 2 -9.75 15.21 6.05
N TRP A 3 -10.61 14.27 6.40
CA TRP A 3 -10.26 12.88 6.62
C TRP A 3 -10.18 12.20 5.24
N ALA A 4 -9.14 11.44 4.99
CA ALA A 4 -9.02 10.58 3.82
C ALA A 4 -9.68 9.22 4.15
N ARG A 5 -10.43 8.64 3.22
CA ARG A 5 -10.98 7.30 3.40
C ARG A 5 -9.89 6.28 3.11
N VAL A 6 -9.59 5.42 4.07
CA VAL A 6 -8.80 4.22 3.79
C VAL A 6 -9.69 3.26 3.02
N ARG A 7 -9.29 2.92 1.79
CA ARG A 7 -10.03 2.01 0.92
C ARG A 7 -9.59 0.57 1.05
N ALA A 8 -8.29 0.39 1.29
CA ALA A 8 -7.68 -0.93 1.31
C ALA A 8 -6.65 -1.02 2.44
N LEU A 9 -6.62 -2.18 3.10
CA LEU A 9 -5.71 -2.50 4.20
C LEU A 9 -5.38 -3.99 4.15
N ALA A 10 -4.10 -4.34 4.14
CA ALA A 10 -3.67 -5.73 4.17
C ALA A 10 -2.43 -5.92 5.04
N TRP A 11 -2.43 -6.99 5.83
CA TRP A 11 -1.26 -7.47 6.57
C TRP A 11 -0.37 -8.30 5.66
N SER A 12 0.94 -8.17 5.85
CA SER A 12 1.87 -9.14 5.30
C SER A 12 1.69 -10.50 6.00
N PRO A 13 1.89 -11.63 5.30
CA PRO A 13 1.73 -12.97 5.88
C PRO A 13 2.66 -13.24 7.07
N ASP A 14 3.83 -12.60 7.09
CA ASP A 14 4.82 -12.69 8.18
C ASP A 14 4.52 -11.73 9.35
N ILE A 15 3.44 -10.94 9.27
CA ILE A 15 2.98 -10.00 10.30
C ILE A 15 3.99 -8.88 10.61
N THR A 16 5.01 -8.69 9.76
CA THR A 16 6.01 -7.65 9.95
C THR A 16 5.63 -6.31 9.31
N MET A 17 4.66 -6.31 8.40
CA MET A 17 4.25 -5.13 7.64
C MET A 17 2.73 -5.02 7.47
N ILE A 18 2.30 -3.78 7.25
CA ILE A 18 0.93 -3.43 6.84
C ILE A 18 1.01 -2.57 5.58
N ALA A 19 0.17 -2.87 4.60
CA ALA A 19 -0.09 -2.02 3.45
C ALA A 19 -1.43 -1.30 3.63
N SER A 20 -1.47 -0.01 3.31
CA SER A 20 -2.69 0.80 3.33
C SER A 20 -2.76 1.70 2.11
N ALA A 21 -3.95 1.89 1.55
CA ALA A 21 -4.22 2.86 0.51
C ALA A 21 -5.44 3.73 0.85
N ALA A 22 -5.37 5.02 0.54
CA ALA A 22 -6.39 6.00 0.92
C ALA A 22 -6.78 6.89 -0.26
N GLU A 23 -8.04 7.28 -0.34
CA GLU A 23 -8.53 8.23 -1.36
C GLU A 23 -8.26 9.67 -0.95
N PRO A 24 -8.00 10.56 -1.93
CA PRO A 24 -7.95 10.32 -3.37
C PRO A 24 -6.52 9.96 -3.84
N SER A 25 -5.69 9.35 -2.99
CA SER A 25 -4.27 9.13 -3.31
C SER A 25 -4.03 7.83 -4.07
N GLU A 26 -3.27 7.94 -5.16
CA GLU A 26 -2.68 6.83 -5.91
C GLU A 26 -1.43 6.25 -5.22
N THR A 27 -1.41 6.24 -3.89
CA THR A 27 -0.24 5.82 -3.14
C THR A 27 -0.56 4.68 -2.19
N VAL A 28 0.27 3.63 -2.25
CA VAL A 28 0.28 2.60 -1.24
C VAL A 28 1.34 2.94 -0.21
N HIS A 29 0.93 3.02 1.05
CA HIS A 29 1.83 3.20 2.18
C HIS A 29 2.11 1.83 2.80
N ILE A 30 3.39 1.55 3.03
CA ILE A 30 3.85 0.39 3.79
C ILE A 30 4.35 0.85 5.15
N TRP A 31 3.93 0.11 6.16
CA TRP A 31 4.28 0.33 7.55
C TRP A 31 4.94 -0.93 8.09
N ARG A 32 6.05 -0.76 8.82
CA ARG A 32 6.62 -1.83 9.63
C ARG A 32 5.89 -1.87 10.98
N VAL A 33 5.53 -3.08 11.39
CA VAL A 33 4.81 -3.35 12.63
C VAL A 33 5.83 -3.47 13.77
N GLY A 34 5.80 -2.51 14.69
CA GLY A 34 6.50 -2.58 15.97
C GLY A 34 5.60 -3.18 17.05
N TYR A 35 6.14 -3.30 18.27
CA TYR A 35 5.39 -3.83 19.40
C TYR A 35 4.15 -3.00 19.78
N ASP A 36 4.25 -1.67 19.66
CA ASP A 36 3.21 -0.71 20.07
C ASP A 36 2.91 0.38 19.02
N HIS A 37 3.65 0.43 17.92
CA HIS A 37 3.49 1.46 16.90
C HIS A 37 3.79 0.95 15.49
N LEU A 38 3.26 1.68 14.50
CA LEU A 38 3.60 1.52 13.09
C LEU A 38 4.67 2.53 12.71
N SER A 39 5.74 2.06 12.08
CA SER A 39 6.78 2.94 11.52
C SER A 39 6.66 2.97 10.00
N PRO A 40 6.70 4.16 9.35
CA PRO A 40 6.65 4.24 7.90
C PRO A 40 7.87 3.57 7.30
N CYS A 41 7.65 2.66 6.35
CA CYS A 41 8.72 1.94 5.67
C CYS A 41 8.94 2.48 4.25
N CYS A 42 7.91 2.45 3.41
CA CYS A 42 7.99 2.95 2.05
C CYS A 42 6.64 3.44 1.56
N ILE A 43 6.68 4.27 0.51
CA ILE A 43 5.49 4.76 -0.18
C ILE A 43 5.67 4.43 -1.65
N TYR A 44 4.81 3.57 -2.18
CA TYR A 44 4.75 3.31 -3.61
C TYR A 44 3.93 4.40 -4.28
N ARG A 45 4.58 5.11 -5.20
CA ARG A 45 4.02 6.19 -6.00
C ARG A 45 4.15 5.83 -7.46
N GLY A 46 3.18 6.24 -8.27
CA GLY A 46 3.25 6.03 -9.71
C GLY A 46 2.50 4.79 -10.16
N HIS A 47 1.32 4.56 -9.58
CA HIS A 47 0.27 3.95 -10.38
C HIS A 47 0.17 4.75 -11.71
N PRO A 48 0.41 4.12 -12.87
CA PRO A 48 0.82 4.85 -14.07
C PRO A 48 -0.30 5.58 -14.80
N HIS A 49 -1.53 5.62 -14.28
CA HIS A 49 -2.63 6.30 -14.95
C HIS A 49 -2.62 7.81 -14.66
N ARG A 50 -1.53 8.47 -15.05
CA ARG A 50 -1.28 9.92 -14.87
C ARG A 50 -2.32 10.82 -15.53
N ASP A 51 -3.16 10.26 -16.40
CA ASP A 51 -4.19 10.97 -17.15
C ASP A 51 -5.54 11.04 -16.40
N ASP A 52 -5.70 10.32 -15.28
CA ASP A 52 -6.87 10.44 -14.40
C ASP A 52 -6.43 10.79 -12.97
N PRO A 53 -6.46 12.08 -12.58
CA PRO A 53 -6.08 12.52 -11.24
C PRO A 53 -7.03 12.05 -10.13
N GLN A 54 -8.08 11.28 -10.46
CA GLN A 54 -9.01 10.64 -9.52
C GLN A 54 -8.88 9.11 -9.55
N SER A 55 -7.76 8.57 -10.03
CA SER A 55 -7.56 7.12 -9.96
C SER A 55 -7.31 6.70 -8.51
N GLU A 56 -8.14 5.80 -8.00
CA GLU A 56 -8.12 5.41 -6.58
C GLU A 56 -7.79 3.93 -6.47
N ILE A 57 -6.92 3.58 -5.52
CA ILE A 57 -6.61 2.18 -5.24
C ILE A 57 -7.85 1.50 -4.66
N HIS A 58 -8.32 0.46 -5.34
CA HIS A 58 -9.49 -0.30 -4.94
C HIS A 58 -9.16 -1.36 -3.91
N ASP A 59 -8.03 -2.04 -4.07
CA ASP A 59 -7.61 -3.11 -3.17
C ASP A 59 -6.09 -3.29 -3.15
N VAL A 60 -5.59 -3.87 -2.05
CA VAL A 60 -4.19 -4.25 -1.86
C VAL A 60 -4.11 -5.65 -1.25
N CYS A 61 -3.18 -6.47 -1.72
CA CYS A 61 -2.98 -7.82 -1.21
C CYS A 61 -1.51 -8.21 -1.23
N TRP A 62 -1.03 -8.86 -0.17
CA TRP A 62 0.32 -9.38 -0.11
C TRP A 62 0.44 -10.75 -0.75
N PHE A 63 1.54 -10.98 -1.44
CA PHE A 63 1.93 -12.32 -1.83
C PHE A 63 2.30 -13.15 -0.60
N PRO A 64 2.12 -14.48 -0.65
CA PRO A 64 2.50 -15.40 0.44
C PRO A 64 3.98 -15.33 0.85
N ASP A 65 4.84 -14.79 -0.01
CA ASP A 65 6.27 -14.64 0.27
C ASP A 65 6.62 -13.48 1.22
N GLY A 66 5.65 -12.64 1.58
CA GLY A 66 5.84 -11.48 2.46
C GLY A 66 6.68 -10.34 1.88
N GLN A 67 7.10 -10.45 0.61
CA GLN A 67 7.99 -9.49 -0.03
C GLN A 67 7.36 -8.81 -1.22
N HIS A 68 6.29 -9.36 -1.78
CA HIS A 68 5.57 -8.71 -2.87
C HIS A 68 4.16 -8.29 -2.45
N LEU A 69 3.71 -7.17 -3.00
CA LEU A 69 2.38 -6.64 -2.81
C LEU A 69 1.74 -6.37 -4.18
N VAL A 70 0.49 -6.77 -4.35
CA VAL A 70 -0.37 -6.34 -5.46
C VAL A 70 -1.20 -5.15 -5.00
N SER A 71 -1.29 -4.13 -5.83
CA SER A 71 -2.34 -3.11 -5.72
C SER A 71 -3.14 -3.02 -7.01
N SER A 72 -4.44 -2.79 -6.88
CA SER A 72 -5.36 -2.71 -8.01
C SER A 72 -5.96 -1.31 -8.13
N ILE A 73 -5.83 -0.73 -9.32
CA ILE A 73 -6.59 0.43 -9.78
C ILE A 73 -7.47 -0.04 -10.94
N PHE A 74 -7.16 0.34 -12.18
CA PHE A 74 -7.63 -0.33 -13.40
C PHE A 74 -6.84 -1.62 -13.73
N GLU A 75 -5.55 -1.65 -13.40
CA GLU A 75 -4.67 -2.80 -13.61
C GLU A 75 -3.99 -3.21 -12.30
N ALA A 76 -3.68 -4.50 -12.18
CA ALA A 76 -2.94 -5.04 -11.05
C ALA A 76 -1.44 -4.74 -11.20
N HIS A 77 -0.86 -4.08 -10.20
CA HIS A 77 0.55 -3.74 -10.15
C HIS A 77 1.24 -4.51 -9.03
N ILE A 78 2.40 -5.10 -9.34
CA ILE A 78 3.20 -5.85 -8.38
C ILE A 78 4.36 -4.97 -7.91
N TRP A 79 4.47 -4.81 -6.60
CA TRP A 79 5.51 -4.08 -5.92
C TRP A 79 6.37 -5.03 -5.11
N ARG A 80 7.68 -4.79 -5.10
CA ARG A 80 8.59 -5.45 -4.17
C ARG A 80 8.79 -4.58 -2.95
N CYS A 81 8.40 -5.09 -1.79
CA CYS A 81 8.52 -4.50 -0.47
C CYS A 81 9.85 -4.86 0.17
N THR A 82 10.74 -3.87 0.25
CA THR A 82 12.01 -3.99 0.98
C THR A 82 12.08 -2.85 1.99
N CYS A 83 11.71 -3.13 3.23
CA CYS A 83 12.02 -2.22 4.32
C CYS A 83 13.49 -2.42 4.68
N GLY A 84 14.34 -1.45 4.34
CA GLY A 84 15.73 -1.43 4.81
C GLY A 84 15.79 -1.57 6.33
N ASN A 85 16.85 -2.18 6.83
CA ASN A 85 17.20 -2.06 8.25
C ASN A 85 17.62 -0.63 8.56
#